data_AF-A0A449AVL7-F1
#
_entry.id   AF-A0A449AVL7-F1
#
_cell.length_a   1.000
_cell.length_b   1.000
_cell.length_c   1.000
_cell.angle_alpha   90.00
_cell.angle_beta   90.00
_cell.angle_gamma   90.00
#
_symmetry.space_group_name_H-M   'P 1'
#
loop_
_entity.id
_entity.type
_entity.pdbx_description
1 polymer ?
#
loop_
_entity_poly.entity_id
_entity_poly.type
_entity_poly.pdbx_seq_one_letter_code
_entity_poly.pdbx_strand_id
1 'polypeptide(L)'
;MKLKKRWKIMLAVFLFATSTGILLYKVIQTRVRKNKENQDPKNKSSQPDEKHKRLSLFPKLDQEFFKTYIKQDEEGTYYIDETIILAIMKDITSRFGTSEGKIEFHYEKIKGTSKENDHFILYLQYKNQKYTERKKYKIFLTN
;
A
#
# COMPACT_ATOMS: atom_id res chain seq x y z
N MET A 1 -40.13 -56.03 26.89
CA MET A 1 -38.76 -55.53 27.21
C MET A 1 -37.87 -55.20 25.99
N LYS A 2 -38.08 -55.82 24.81
CA LYS A 2 -37.23 -55.63 23.60
C LYS A 2 -37.38 -54.27 22.89
N LEU A 3 -38.54 -53.58 22.99
CA LEU A 3 -38.76 -52.26 22.37
C LEU A 3 -37.88 -51.15 22.95
N LYS A 4 -37.75 -51.10 24.29
CA LYS A 4 -36.91 -50.10 24.98
C LYS A 4 -35.43 -50.23 24.63
N LYS A 5 -34.97 -51.44 24.25
CA LYS A 5 -33.59 -51.70 23.82
C LYS A 5 -33.33 -51.19 22.40
N ARG A 6 -34.31 -51.31 21.49
CA ARG A 6 -34.22 -50.79 20.11
C ARG A 6 -34.23 -49.25 20.06
N TRP A 7 -35.02 -48.60 20.91
CA TRP A 7 -35.07 -47.14 20.97
C TRP A 7 -33.75 -46.51 21.46
N LYS A 8 -33.09 -47.11 22.46
CA LYS A 8 -31.75 -46.67 22.91
C LYS A 8 -30.69 -46.77 21.80
N ILE A 9 -30.77 -47.80 20.95
CA ILE A 9 -29.85 -47.97 19.82
C ILE A 9 -30.11 -46.91 18.74
N MET A 10 -31.38 -46.63 18.40
CA MET A 10 -31.71 -45.54 17.48
C MET A 10 -31.24 -44.16 18.00
N LEU A 11 -31.41 -43.89 19.29
CA LEU A 11 -30.95 -42.64 19.90
C LEU A 11 -29.43 -42.50 19.81
N ALA A 12 -28.68 -43.58 20.04
CA ALA A 12 -27.22 -43.60 19.94
C ALA A 12 -26.75 -43.35 18.50
N VAL A 13 -27.39 -43.96 17.50
CA VAL A 13 -27.07 -43.74 16.07
C VAL A 13 -27.37 -42.29 15.67
N PHE A 14 -28.48 -41.73 16.14
CA PHE A 14 -28.84 -40.33 15.86
C PHE A 14 -27.83 -39.35 16.46
N LEU A 15 -27.39 -39.56 17.71
CA LEU A 15 -26.35 -38.74 18.35
C LEU A 15 -24.98 -38.87 17.66
N PHE A 16 -24.66 -40.05 17.12
CA PHE A 16 -23.41 -40.26 16.38
C PHE A 16 -23.42 -39.54 15.02
N ALA A 17 -24.57 -39.52 14.34
CA ALA A 17 -24.76 -38.82 13.07
C ALA A 17 -24.69 -37.29 13.22
N THR A 18 -25.24 -36.73 14.31
CA THR A 18 -25.16 -35.28 14.57
C THR A 18 -23.74 -34.84 14.93
N SER A 19 -23.00 -35.63 15.72
CA SER A 19 -21.61 -35.34 16.08
C SER A 19 -20.66 -35.35 14.87
N THR A 20 -20.81 -36.34 13.96
CA THR A 20 -20.00 -36.42 12.74
C THR A 20 -20.29 -35.28 11.76
N GLY A 21 -21.55 -34.83 11.65
CA GLY A 21 -21.93 -33.67 10.85
C GLY A 21 -21.27 -32.36 11.32
N ILE A 22 -21.23 -32.12 12.64
CA ILE A 22 -20.61 -30.92 13.21
C ILE A 22 -19.09 -30.90 12.99
N LEU A 23 -18.43 -32.06 13.10
CA LEU A 23 -17.00 -32.20 12.83
C LEU A 23 -16.67 -31.91 11.36
N LEU A 24 -17.44 -32.48 10.42
CA LEU A 24 -17.26 -32.21 8.99
C LEU A 24 -17.50 -30.74 8.65
N TYR A 25 -18.54 -30.12 9.24
CA TYR A 25 -18.81 -28.69 9.06
C TYR A 25 -17.65 -27.81 9.55
N LYS A 26 -17.08 -28.09 10.74
CA LYS A 26 -15.91 -27.34 11.25
C LYS A 26 -14.66 -27.55 10.39
N VAL A 27 -14.42 -28.75 9.86
CA VAL A 27 -13.29 -29.05 8.96
C VAL A 27 -13.43 -28.31 7.63
N ILE A 28 -14.64 -28.27 7.05
CA ILE A 28 -14.91 -27.52 5.82
C ILE A 28 -14.76 -26.01 6.08
N GLN A 29 -15.32 -25.50 7.19
CA GLN A 29 -15.20 -24.08 7.53
C GLN A 29 -13.75 -23.65 7.79
N THR A 30 -12.92 -24.49 8.41
CA THR A 30 -11.48 -24.23 8.57
C THR A 30 -10.71 -24.31 7.26
N ARG A 31 -11.06 -25.22 6.34
CA ARG A 31 -10.47 -25.22 4.99
C ARG A 31 -10.87 -23.98 4.18
N VAL A 32 -12.13 -23.55 4.25
CA VAL A 32 -12.61 -22.32 3.58
C VAL A 32 -11.96 -21.07 4.19
N ARG A 33 -11.78 -21.02 5.52
CA ARG A 33 -11.01 -19.95 6.18
C ARG A 33 -9.55 -19.96 5.78
N LYS A 34 -8.85 -21.12 5.75
CA LYS A 34 -7.47 -21.21 5.26
C LYS A 34 -7.33 -20.83 3.78
N ASN A 35 -8.31 -21.14 2.93
CA ASN A 35 -8.31 -20.67 1.55
C ASN A 35 -8.54 -19.16 1.42
N LYS A 36 -9.29 -18.53 2.34
CA LYS A 36 -9.42 -17.07 2.42
C LYS A 36 -8.21 -16.38 3.08
N GLU A 37 -7.54 -17.06 4.00
CA GLU A 37 -6.31 -16.58 4.67
C GLU A 37 -5.07 -16.73 3.77
N ASN A 38 -5.07 -17.70 2.86
CA ASN A 38 -4.12 -17.76 1.74
C ASN A 38 -4.45 -16.78 0.59
N GLN A 39 -5.52 -15.98 0.74
CA GLN A 39 -5.81 -14.81 -0.09
C GLN A 39 -5.55 -13.50 0.67
N ASP A 40 -4.79 -13.53 1.77
CA ASP A 40 -4.21 -12.32 2.31
C ASP A 40 -3.03 -11.89 1.40
N PRO A 41 -3.11 -10.76 0.69
CA PRO A 41 -2.04 -10.34 -0.22
C PRO A 41 -0.77 -9.88 0.51
N LYS A 42 -0.71 -10.01 1.84
CA LYS A 42 0.36 -9.45 2.67
C LYS A 42 1.60 -10.31 2.87
N ASN A 43 1.71 -11.51 2.28
CA ASN A 43 2.94 -12.31 2.43
C ASN A 43 3.42 -13.05 1.19
N LYS A 44 3.23 -12.44 0.00
CA LYS A 44 4.20 -12.63 -1.08
C LYS A 44 5.29 -11.59 -0.89
N SER A 45 6.35 -11.98 -0.16
CA SER A 45 7.69 -11.50 -0.48
C SER A 45 7.82 -11.57 -1.99
N SER A 46 7.70 -10.40 -2.61
CA SER A 46 7.83 -10.24 -4.04
C SER A 46 9.32 -10.42 -4.27
N GLN A 47 9.73 -11.64 -4.63
CA GLN A 47 10.90 -11.74 -5.48
C GLN A 47 10.63 -10.77 -6.64
N PRO A 48 11.53 -9.79 -6.88
CA PRO A 48 11.33 -8.88 -7.98
C PRO A 48 11.33 -9.72 -9.24
N ASP A 49 10.18 -9.78 -9.90
CA ASP A 49 10.08 -10.21 -11.29
C ASP A 49 11.19 -9.43 -12.04
N GLU A 50 12.26 -10.11 -12.45
CA GLU A 50 13.27 -9.60 -13.40
C GLU A 50 12.66 -9.43 -14.80
N LYS A 51 11.42 -8.95 -14.89
CA LYS A 51 10.82 -8.48 -16.14
C LYS A 51 11.42 -7.13 -16.40
N HIS A 52 12.31 -7.08 -17.39
CA HIS A 52 12.83 -5.88 -18.07
C HIS A 52 12.65 -4.62 -17.24
N LYS A 53 13.71 -4.21 -16.53
CA LYS A 53 13.78 -2.95 -15.76
C LYS A 53 13.33 -1.79 -16.66
N ARG A 54 12.02 -1.56 -16.74
CA ARG A 54 11.44 -0.50 -17.57
C ARG A 54 11.97 0.77 -16.94
N LEU A 55 12.70 1.55 -17.72
CA LEU A 55 13.21 2.83 -17.26
C LEU A 55 12.00 3.65 -16.81
N SER A 56 12.01 4.04 -15.53
CA SER A 56 11.02 4.94 -14.94
C SER A 56 10.93 6.18 -15.81
N LEU A 57 9.72 6.64 -16.13
CA LEU A 57 9.56 7.90 -16.87
C LEU A 57 9.75 9.10 -15.96
N PHE A 58 9.58 8.90 -14.65
CA PHE A 58 9.89 9.95 -13.68
C PHE A 58 11.40 10.17 -13.60
N PRO A 59 11.85 11.44 -13.61
CA PRO A 59 13.24 11.74 -13.33
C PRO A 59 13.60 11.29 -11.91
N LYS A 60 14.87 10.95 -11.70
CA LYS A 60 15.40 10.78 -10.35
C LYS A 60 15.45 12.15 -9.68
N LEU A 61 14.79 12.26 -8.53
CA LEU A 61 14.81 13.45 -7.69
C LEU A 61 15.72 13.14 -6.51
N ASP A 62 16.95 13.64 -6.57
CA ASP A 62 17.94 13.44 -5.53
C ASP A 62 17.81 14.49 -4.42
N GLN A 63 18.42 14.25 -3.26
CA GLN A 63 18.28 15.14 -2.10
C GLN A 63 18.73 16.58 -2.40
N GLU A 64 19.79 16.75 -3.22
CA GLU A 64 20.29 18.05 -3.66
C GLU A 64 19.25 18.86 -4.43
N PHE A 65 18.40 18.21 -5.22
CA PHE A 65 17.31 18.87 -5.94
C PHE A 65 16.38 19.59 -4.96
N PHE A 66 16.02 18.93 -3.86
CA PHE A 66 15.10 19.50 -2.88
C PHE A 66 15.75 20.60 -2.03
N LYS A 67 17.07 20.56 -1.80
CA LYS A 67 17.81 21.59 -1.06
C LYS A 67 17.67 22.98 -1.69
N THR A 68 17.56 23.07 -3.02
CA THR A 68 17.41 24.35 -3.73
C THR A 68 16.11 25.11 -3.39
N TYR A 69 15.14 24.43 -2.78
CA TYR A 69 13.84 25.00 -2.45
C TYR A 69 13.60 25.16 -0.95
N ILE A 70 14.56 24.77 -0.10
CA ILE A 70 14.49 25.01 1.34
C ILE A 70 14.86 26.48 1.57
N LYS A 71 13.92 27.27 2.09
CA LYS A 71 14.14 28.67 2.45
C LYS A 71 14.37 28.78 3.95
N GLN A 72 15.07 29.84 4.36
CA GLN A 72 15.28 30.19 5.76
C GLN A 72 14.50 31.48 6.06
N ASP A 73 13.79 31.52 7.18
CA ASP A 73 13.14 32.75 7.66
C ASP A 73 14.14 33.64 8.44
N GLU A 74 13.68 34.83 8.85
CA GLU A 74 14.49 35.79 9.61
C GLU A 74 14.94 35.25 10.97
N GLU A 75 14.25 34.24 11.51
CA GLU A 75 14.57 33.56 12.78
C GLU A 75 15.54 32.39 12.58
N GLY A 76 15.95 32.12 11.34
CA GLY A 76 16.85 31.03 11.01
C GLY A 76 16.17 29.67 10.84
N THR A 77 14.84 29.60 10.88
CA THR A 77 14.06 28.37 10.72
C THR A 77 13.90 28.02 9.25
N TYR A 78 14.16 26.76 8.90
CA TYR A 78 13.95 26.26 7.55
C TYR A 78 12.46 25.97 7.30
N TYR A 79 11.94 26.49 6.20
CA TYR A 79 10.57 26.24 5.76
C TYR A 79 10.49 26.00 4.27
N ILE A 80 9.40 25.34 3.88
CA ILE A 80 9.03 25.11 2.50
C ILE A 80 7.79 25.95 2.20
N ASP A 81 7.93 26.78 1.18
CA ASP A 81 6.86 27.61 0.61
C ASP A 81 5.86 26.72 -0.15
N GLU A 82 4.55 26.99 -0.08
CA GLU A 82 3.54 26.21 -0.80
C GLU A 82 3.75 26.23 -2.33
N THR A 83 4.40 27.28 -2.83
CA THR A 83 4.82 27.40 -4.24
C THR A 83 5.89 26.39 -4.65
N ILE A 84 6.55 25.71 -3.69
CA ILE A 84 7.55 24.67 -3.98
C ILE A 84 6.98 23.56 -4.85
N ILE A 85 5.72 23.18 -4.62
CA ILE A 85 5.16 21.99 -5.26
C ILE A 85 5.01 22.28 -6.75
N LEU A 86 4.60 23.50 -7.09
CA LEU A 86 4.54 23.97 -8.47
C LEU A 86 5.92 23.99 -9.11
N ALA A 87 6.96 24.42 -8.40
CA ALA A 87 8.34 24.43 -8.91
C ALA A 87 8.86 23.01 -9.16
N ILE A 88 8.66 22.10 -8.21
CA ILE A 88 8.98 20.67 -8.34
C ILE A 88 8.23 20.08 -9.53
N MET A 89 6.93 20.32 -9.65
CA MET A 89 6.13 19.79 -10.76
C MET A 89 6.54 20.36 -12.11
N LYS A 90 6.92 21.65 -12.17
CA LYS A 90 7.46 22.27 -13.39
C LYS A 90 8.75 21.59 -13.84
N ASP A 91 9.68 21.34 -12.91
CA ASP A 91 10.93 20.67 -13.25
C ASP A 91 10.69 19.21 -13.66
N ILE A 92 9.86 18.47 -12.92
CA ILE A 92 9.50 17.07 -13.26
C ILE A 92 8.88 16.97 -14.64
N THR A 93 7.92 17.84 -14.96
CA THR A 93 7.26 17.86 -16.27
C THR A 93 8.22 18.27 -17.39
N SER A 94 9.16 19.18 -17.13
CA SER A 94 10.18 19.57 -18.11
C SER A 94 11.17 18.45 -18.47
N ARG A 95 11.46 17.56 -17.50
CA ARG A 95 12.35 16.40 -17.68
C ARG A 95 11.61 15.12 -18.02
N PHE A 96 10.29 15.21 -18.18
CA PHE A 96 9.47 14.04 -18.46
C PHE A 96 9.69 13.61 -19.90
N GLY A 97 10.13 12.37 -20.11
CA GLY A 97 10.52 11.85 -21.43
C GLY A 97 9.36 11.61 -22.41
N THR A 98 8.15 12.12 -22.13
CA THR A 98 6.95 11.93 -22.95
C THR A 98 6.02 13.13 -22.82
N SER A 99 5.42 13.53 -23.95
CA SER A 99 4.34 14.53 -24.01
C SER A 99 2.95 13.89 -23.92
N GLU A 100 2.84 12.57 -24.06
CA GLU A 100 1.57 11.85 -23.96
C GLU A 100 1.25 11.48 -22.51
N GLY A 101 -0.03 11.40 -22.17
CA GLY A 101 -0.52 10.95 -20.87
C GLY A 101 -0.90 12.08 -19.91
N LYS A 102 -1.24 11.69 -18.67
CA LYS A 102 -1.63 12.61 -17.60
C LYS A 102 -0.77 12.34 -16.37
N ILE A 103 -0.21 13.42 -15.82
CA ILE A 103 0.44 13.40 -14.50
C ILE A 103 -0.54 13.98 -13.49
N GLU A 104 -0.82 13.20 -12.45
CA GLU A 104 -1.57 13.58 -11.28
C GLU A 104 -0.60 13.66 -10.11
N PHE A 105 -0.71 14.72 -9.31
CA PHE A 105 0.09 14.88 -8.11
C PHE A 105 -0.78 15.25 -6.92
N HIS A 106 -0.37 14.78 -5.76
CA HIS A 106 -0.94 15.15 -4.47
C HIS A 106 0.19 15.26 -3.45
N TYR A 107 0.05 16.14 -2.47
CA TYR A 107 1.03 16.27 -1.40
C TYR A 107 0.38 16.38 -0.03
N GLU A 108 1.07 15.84 0.96
CA GLU A 108 0.69 15.91 2.37
C GLU A 108 1.83 16.58 3.14
N LYS A 109 1.49 17.56 3.99
CA LYS A 109 2.42 18.11 4.98
C LYS A 109 2.27 17.33 6.28
N ILE A 110 3.32 16.67 6.71
CA ILE A 110 3.37 15.93 7.96
C ILE A 110 4.09 16.81 8.99
N LYS A 111 3.38 17.19 10.05
CA LYS A 111 3.98 17.90 11.18
C LYS A 111 4.71 16.94 12.09
N GLY A 112 5.98 17.22 12.36
CA GLY A 112 6.78 16.47 13.31
C GLY A 112 6.54 16.90 14.75
N THR A 113 7.28 16.30 15.69
CA THR A 113 7.34 16.74 17.08
C THR A 113 8.02 18.10 17.27
N SER A 114 8.82 18.54 16.30
CA SER A 114 9.42 19.87 16.21
C SER A 114 9.34 20.38 14.76
N LYS A 115 9.45 21.70 14.53
CA LYS A 115 9.43 22.31 13.19
C LYS A 115 10.48 21.71 12.24
N GLU A 116 11.62 21.26 12.77
CA GLU A 116 12.70 20.61 12.00
C GLU A 116 12.34 19.21 11.49
N ASN A 117 11.36 18.56 12.14
CA ASN A 117 10.87 17.23 11.76
C ASN A 117 9.67 17.28 10.80
N ASP A 118 9.19 18.48 10.47
CA ASP A 118 8.17 18.66 9.44
C ASP A 118 8.72 18.13 8.11
N HIS A 119 7.89 17.40 7.38
CA HIS A 119 8.27 16.85 6.08
C HIS A 119 7.07 16.78 5.14
N PHE A 120 7.35 16.77 3.85
CA PHE A 120 6.34 16.59 2.83
C PHE A 120 6.37 15.18 2.29
N ILE A 121 5.19 14.69 1.95
CA ILE A 121 5.04 13.49 1.17
C ILE A 121 4.43 13.90 -0.17
N LEU A 122 5.20 13.76 -1.25
CA LEU A 122 4.75 14.00 -2.61
C LEU A 122 4.41 12.68 -3.27
N TYR A 123 3.16 12.55 -3.71
CA TYR A 123 2.64 11.43 -4.47
C TYR A 123 2.49 11.84 -5.93
N LEU A 124 3.12 11.09 -6.83
CA LEU A 124 3.01 11.29 -8.27
C LEU A 124 2.42 10.04 -8.90
N GLN A 125 1.47 10.25 -9.82
CA GLN A 125 0.91 9.21 -10.65
C GLN A 125 0.96 9.67 -12.10
N TYR A 126 1.65 8.93 -12.95
CA TYR A 126 1.56 9.09 -14.39
C TYR A 126 0.67 8.00 -14.97
N LYS A 127 -0.23 8.36 -15.87
CA LYS A 127 -1.10 7.42 -16.59
C LYS A 127 -1.16 7.77 -18.07
N ASN A 128 -0.94 6.77 -18.93
CA ASN A 128 -1.31 6.83 -20.35
C ASN A 128 -2.16 5.61 -20.73
N GLN A 129 -2.48 5.44 -22.01
CA GLN A 129 -3.33 4.34 -22.49
C GLN A 129 -2.76 2.95 -22.22
N LYS A 130 -1.42 2.83 -22.08
CA LYS A 130 -0.73 1.53 -22.01
C LYS A 130 -0.18 1.22 -20.63
N TYR A 131 -0.03 2.23 -19.77
CA TYR A 131 0.76 2.09 -18.55
C TYR A 131 0.42 3.14 -17.48
N THR A 132 0.68 2.76 -16.23
CA THR A 132 0.58 3.64 -15.06
C THR A 132 1.84 3.47 -14.19
N GLU A 133 2.46 4.58 -13.80
CA GLU A 133 3.54 4.62 -12.82
C GLU A 133 3.14 5.44 -11.60
N ARG A 134 3.59 5.00 -10.43
CA ARG A 134 3.41 5.73 -9.18
C ARG A 134 4.76 5.92 -8.49
N LYS A 135 5.01 7.11 -7.99
CA LYS A 135 6.19 7.45 -7.19
C LYS A 135 5.76 8.18 -5.93
N LYS A 136 6.50 7.94 -4.86
CA LYS A 136 6.33 8.58 -3.56
C LYS A 136 7.68 9.14 -3.14
N TYR A 137 7.72 10.43 -2.84
CA TYR A 137 8.92 11.11 -2.35
C TYR A 137 8.65 11.63 -0.95
N LYS A 138 9.62 11.41 -0.06
CA LYS A 138 9.62 11.98 1.28
C LYS A 138 10.67 13.08 1.31
N ILE A 139 10.24 14.31 1.56
CA ILE A 139 11.08 15.51 1.48
C ILE A 139 11.22 16.05 2.90
N PHE A 140 12.44 15.97 3.44
CA PHE A 140 12.78 16.45 4.78
C PHE A 140 13.28 17.89 4.73
N LEU A 141 13.03 18.65 5.80
CA LEU A 141 13.46 20.05 5.96
C LEU A 141 14.87 20.21 6.54
N THR A 142 15.60 19.11 6.77
CA THR A 142 16.91 19.15 7.41
C THR A 142 18.01 19.43 6.40
N ASN A 143 18.91 20.36 6.75
CA ASN A 143 20.11 20.69 5.98
C ASN A 143 21.16 19.55 6.07
#